data_AF-A0A7X0UDA3-F1
#
_entry.id   AF-A0A7X0UDA3-F1
#
_cell.length_a   1.000
_cell.length_b   1.000
_cell.length_c   1.000
_cell.angle_alpha   90.00
_cell.angle_beta   90.00
_cell.angle_gamma   90.00
#
_symmetry.space_group_name_H-M   'P 1'
#
loop_
_entity.id
_entity.type
_entity.pdbx_description
1 polymer ?
#
loop_
_entity_poly.entity_id
_entity_poly.type
_entity_poly.pdbx_seq_one_letter_code
_entity_poly.pdbx_strand_id
1 'polypeptide(L)'
;MAHDSFPELLSLYMRRIRASASGVATEIGLSREAVNNWRNGMSAPNARSREKVVACTRYLRLTEAETNRLLSAAGFAPEFPLQAEVELPAAAPGMPAPAAVDAEQPFAAFQARLFAQLAQAMPYPISMLLSPAHWGQPPFRLELLQRARQQYGAASVLHIQPPYSVSTAPTEYFAAIGRQCGLGEVQSDYEFESALERRLLAGERLFCLVSRFEQGTPALRETLAGILRSLSEMHSGRLHLLLCGGEALADLKYRSGDMSLLNIAQVNHWPEPTLADLTLLARQRWPGQDWPQPVLAHLLDASGGHPALFEEGLQWLVEQGVNETQAGSAALRTHLAASPRLWQTFLPLAQEGASRERLRSLLQADDLGRARPYLQDDDLRRLFWGNLIHVRGTGDAARLHWRCATVRHAGLMVLDAPTP
;
A
#
# COMPACT_ATOMS: atom_id res chain seq x y z
N MET A 1 25.24 -9.82 -1.86
CA MET A 1 24.06 -10.21 -2.65
C MET A 1 24.30 -9.70 -4.06
N ALA A 2 24.04 -10.47 -5.11
CA ALA A 2 24.16 -9.96 -6.48
C ALA A 2 23.23 -8.73 -6.60
N HIS A 3 23.79 -7.57 -6.92
CA HIS A 3 22.98 -6.40 -7.24
C HIS A 3 22.38 -6.65 -8.62
N ASP A 4 21.13 -7.13 -8.66
CA ASP A 4 20.44 -7.26 -9.94
C ASP A 4 20.36 -5.90 -10.61
N SER A 5 20.75 -5.83 -11.87
CA SER A 5 20.72 -4.57 -12.60
C SER A 5 19.28 -4.20 -12.99
N PHE A 6 19.00 -2.90 -13.10
CA PHE A 6 17.69 -2.42 -13.53
C PHE A 6 17.19 -3.05 -14.85
N PRO A 7 18.03 -3.19 -15.91
CA PRO A 7 17.61 -3.82 -17.17
C PRO A 7 17.17 -5.28 -16.99
N GLU A 8 17.86 -6.04 -16.13
CA GLU A 8 17.54 -7.44 -15.85
C GLU A 8 16.22 -7.58 -15.09
N LEU A 9 16.02 -6.78 -14.04
CA LEU A 9 14.78 -6.75 -13.29
C LEU A 9 13.60 -6.33 -14.15
N LEU A 10 13.75 -5.26 -14.94
CA LEU A 10 12.72 -4.80 -15.86
C LEU A 10 12.33 -5.90 -16.84
N SER A 11 13.33 -6.58 -17.44
CA SER A 11 13.11 -7.71 -18.35
C SER A 11 12.38 -8.87 -17.67
N LEU A 12 12.80 -9.22 -16.45
CA LEU A 12 12.22 -10.30 -15.66
C LEU A 12 10.74 -10.02 -15.38
N TYR A 13 10.42 -8.82 -14.88
CA TYR A 13 9.07 -8.44 -14.51
C TYR A 13 8.16 -8.25 -15.74
N MET A 14 8.68 -7.72 -16.84
CA MET A 14 7.94 -7.66 -18.11
C MET A 14 7.59 -9.06 -18.61
N ARG A 15 8.55 -9.99 -18.59
CA ARG A 15 8.34 -11.38 -19.03
C ARG A 15 7.29 -12.10 -18.18
N ARG A 16 7.29 -11.86 -16.86
CA ARG A 16 6.34 -12.47 -15.91
C ARG A 16 4.88 -12.28 -16.32
N ILE A 17 4.55 -11.09 -16.83
CA ILE A 17 3.17 -10.75 -17.23
C ILE A 17 2.99 -10.68 -18.75
N ARG A 18 3.99 -11.13 -19.52
CA ARG A 18 4.03 -11.03 -20.99
C ARG A 18 3.82 -9.59 -21.50
N ALA A 19 4.30 -8.60 -20.75
CA ALA A 19 4.21 -7.20 -21.14
C ALA A 19 5.07 -6.92 -22.38
N SER A 20 4.50 -6.22 -23.35
CA SER A 20 5.25 -5.71 -24.49
C SER A 20 5.91 -4.37 -24.13
N ALA A 21 7.03 -4.06 -24.77
CA ALA A 21 7.67 -2.74 -24.62
C ALA A 21 6.74 -1.60 -25.08
N SER A 22 5.85 -1.86 -26.04
CA SER A 22 4.84 -0.90 -26.48
C SER A 22 3.80 -0.64 -25.41
N GLY A 23 3.32 -1.70 -24.72
CA GLY A 23 2.34 -1.56 -23.64
C GLY A 23 2.90 -0.77 -22.46
N VAL A 24 4.12 -1.09 -22.03
CA VAL A 24 4.83 -0.32 -20.99
C VAL A 24 4.99 1.14 -21.42
N ALA A 25 5.43 1.38 -22.65
CA ALA A 25 5.67 2.73 -23.18
C ALA A 25 4.41 3.60 -23.17
N THR A 26 3.27 3.05 -23.62
CA THR A 26 1.98 3.73 -23.59
C THR A 26 1.58 4.09 -22.16
N GLU A 27 1.72 3.17 -21.22
CA GLU A 27 1.32 3.39 -19.83
C GLU A 27 2.14 4.50 -19.15
N ILE A 28 3.45 4.52 -19.37
CA ILE A 28 4.34 5.44 -18.65
C ILE A 28 4.66 6.72 -19.43
N GLY A 29 4.01 6.93 -20.57
CA GLY A 29 4.22 8.11 -21.42
C GLY A 29 5.65 8.20 -21.97
N LEU A 30 6.20 7.09 -22.45
CA LEU A 30 7.50 7.01 -23.13
C LEU A 30 7.36 6.45 -24.54
N SER A 31 8.44 6.58 -25.34
CA SER A 31 8.52 5.86 -26.61
C SER A 31 8.86 4.39 -26.38
N ARG A 32 8.40 3.51 -27.28
CA ARG A 32 8.78 2.08 -27.29
C ARG A 32 10.30 1.90 -27.32
N GLU A 33 10.99 2.76 -28.06
CA GLU A 33 12.45 2.75 -28.15
C GLU A 33 13.10 3.08 -26.81
N ALA A 34 12.63 4.09 -26.08
CA ALA A 34 13.15 4.41 -24.75
C ALA A 34 13.01 3.23 -23.77
N VAL A 35 11.87 2.53 -23.79
CA VAL A 35 11.67 1.33 -22.98
C VAL A 35 12.60 0.19 -23.39
N ASN A 36 12.84 -0.01 -24.70
CA ASN A 36 13.83 -0.99 -25.17
C ASN A 36 15.25 -0.62 -24.75
N ASN A 37 15.61 0.67 -24.77
CA ASN A 37 16.93 1.15 -24.35
C ASN A 37 17.15 0.90 -22.86
N TRP A 38 16.13 1.13 -22.03
CA TRP A 38 16.13 0.75 -20.61
C TRP A 38 16.32 -0.75 -20.42
N ARG A 39 15.53 -1.56 -21.14
CA ARG A 39 15.56 -3.03 -21.02
C ARG A 39 16.89 -3.64 -21.47
N ASN A 40 17.54 -3.05 -22.46
CA ASN A 40 18.82 -3.52 -22.99
C ASN A 40 20.04 -2.89 -22.29
N GLY A 41 19.83 -2.04 -21.27
CA GLY A 41 20.91 -1.35 -20.57
C GLY A 41 21.62 -0.27 -21.40
N MET A 42 21.05 0.16 -22.52
CA MET A 42 21.60 1.22 -23.37
C MET A 42 21.35 2.63 -22.78
N SER A 43 20.36 2.77 -21.90
CA SER A 43 20.14 3.98 -21.11
C SER A 43 19.58 3.65 -19.72
N ALA A 44 19.82 4.54 -18.76
CA ALA A 44 19.27 4.46 -17.41
C ALA A 44 18.16 5.50 -17.21
N PRO A 45 17.16 5.22 -16.34
CA PRO A 45 16.24 6.25 -15.88
C PRO A 45 17.00 7.41 -15.20
N ASN A 46 16.62 8.64 -15.52
CA ASN A 46 17.15 9.84 -14.84
C ASN A 46 16.20 10.32 -13.74
N ALA A 47 16.59 11.32 -12.96
CA ALA A 47 15.77 11.88 -11.87
C ALA A 47 14.33 12.24 -12.29
N ARG A 48 14.15 12.79 -13.50
CA ARG A 48 12.82 13.16 -14.05
C ARG A 48 11.97 11.96 -14.45
N SER A 49 12.57 10.78 -14.53
CA SER A 49 11.92 9.54 -14.94
C SER A 49 11.39 8.73 -13.76
N ARG A 50 11.61 9.16 -12.50
CA ARG A 50 11.14 8.43 -11.30
C ARG A 50 9.65 8.11 -11.39
N GLU A 51 8.82 9.09 -11.71
CA GLU A 51 7.36 8.90 -11.81
C GLU A 51 6.98 7.88 -12.88
N LYS A 52 7.71 7.86 -13.99
CA LYS A 52 7.52 6.89 -15.07
C LYS A 52 7.91 5.49 -14.64
N VAL A 53 8.96 5.36 -13.82
CA VAL A 53 9.33 4.07 -13.22
C VAL A 53 8.31 3.62 -12.17
N VAL A 54 7.75 4.52 -11.36
CA VAL A 54 6.65 4.19 -10.43
C VAL A 54 5.38 3.77 -11.19
N ALA A 55 5.03 4.47 -12.28
CA ALA A 55 3.94 4.03 -13.16
C ALA A 55 4.24 2.65 -13.78
N CYS A 56 5.49 2.40 -14.16
CA CYS A 56 5.95 1.11 -14.64
C CYS A 56 5.79 0.01 -13.58
N THR A 57 6.11 0.25 -12.31
CA THR A 57 5.98 -0.76 -11.25
C THR A 57 4.51 -1.16 -11.03
N ARG A 58 3.60 -0.18 -11.12
CA ARG A 58 2.15 -0.40 -11.07
C ARG A 58 1.69 -1.26 -12.25
N TYR A 59 2.12 -0.91 -13.47
CA TYR A 59 1.82 -1.67 -14.69
C TYR A 59 2.34 -3.12 -14.63
N LEU A 60 3.57 -3.29 -14.15
CA LEU A 60 4.26 -4.59 -14.03
C LEU A 60 3.78 -5.43 -12.84
N ARG A 61 2.79 -4.94 -12.08
CA ARG A 61 2.15 -5.66 -10.98
C ARG A 61 3.11 -5.99 -9.85
N LEU A 62 4.07 -5.10 -9.60
CA LEU A 62 5.08 -5.35 -8.60
C LEU A 62 4.46 -5.33 -7.19
N THR A 63 4.86 -6.28 -6.36
CA THR A 63 4.65 -6.17 -4.91
C THR A 63 5.41 -4.95 -4.38
N GLU A 64 5.17 -4.57 -3.12
CA GLU A 64 5.90 -3.49 -2.47
C GLU A 64 7.42 -3.75 -2.47
N ALA A 65 7.83 -4.98 -2.15
CA ALA A 65 9.23 -5.39 -2.17
C ALA A 65 9.83 -5.35 -3.59
N GLU A 66 9.10 -5.86 -4.59
CA GLU A 66 9.55 -5.81 -5.99
C GLU A 66 9.63 -4.37 -6.52
N THR A 67 8.70 -3.51 -6.09
CA THR A 67 8.69 -2.08 -6.42
C THR A 67 9.93 -1.39 -5.87
N ASN A 68 10.23 -1.60 -4.59
CA ASN A 68 11.44 -1.07 -3.96
C ASN A 68 12.70 -1.60 -4.64
N ARG A 69 12.78 -2.91 -4.89
CA ARG A 69 13.91 -3.55 -5.60
C ARG A 69 14.15 -2.92 -6.98
N LEU A 70 13.09 -2.72 -7.78
CA LEU A 70 13.22 -2.11 -9.11
C LEU A 70 13.63 -0.63 -9.03
N LEU A 71 13.06 0.13 -8.09
CA LEU A 71 13.40 1.54 -7.89
C LEU A 71 14.84 1.72 -7.43
N SER A 72 15.29 0.92 -6.46
CA SER A 72 16.68 0.93 -5.97
C SER A 72 17.66 0.56 -7.07
N ALA A 73 17.35 -0.44 -7.91
CA ALA A 73 18.18 -0.78 -9.07
C ALA A 73 18.24 0.35 -10.11
N ALA A 74 17.20 1.19 -10.21
CA ALA A 74 17.19 2.39 -11.03
C ALA A 74 17.87 3.61 -10.39
N GLY A 75 18.41 3.48 -9.17
CA GLY A 75 19.01 4.58 -8.42
C GLY A 75 18.02 5.53 -7.73
N PHE A 76 16.77 5.10 -7.55
CA PHE A 76 15.75 5.87 -6.84
C PHE A 76 15.55 5.39 -5.41
N ALA A 77 15.10 6.31 -4.55
CA ALA A 77 14.63 5.96 -3.20
C ALA A 77 13.42 5.01 -3.28
N PRO A 78 13.29 4.06 -2.32
CA PRO A 78 12.15 3.14 -2.22
C PRO A 78 10.79 3.84 -2.28
N GLU A 79 9.71 3.16 -2.67
CA GLU A 79 8.36 3.72 -2.59
C GLU A 79 7.69 3.42 -1.24
N PHE A 80 8.01 2.26 -0.66
CA PHE A 80 7.43 1.75 0.58
C PHE A 80 8.55 1.53 1.61
N PRO A 81 9.13 2.61 2.17
CA PRO A 81 10.39 2.53 2.90
C PRO A 81 10.29 1.87 4.28
N LEU A 82 9.08 1.81 4.86
CA LEU A 82 8.83 1.18 6.17
C LEU A 82 8.47 -0.31 6.07
N GLN A 83 8.34 -0.88 4.88
CA GLN A 83 8.07 -2.30 4.72
C GLN A 83 9.39 -3.09 4.73
N ALA A 84 9.48 -4.09 5.61
CA ALA A 84 10.64 -4.97 5.67
C ALA A 84 10.76 -5.81 4.38
N GLU A 85 11.95 -5.79 3.76
CA GLU A 85 12.31 -6.69 2.67
C GLU A 85 12.73 -8.05 3.23
N VAL A 86 11.76 -8.90 3.60
CA VAL A 86 12.04 -10.32 3.81
C VAL A 86 10.90 -11.14 3.21
N GLU A 87 11.08 -11.63 1.98
CA GLU A 87 10.28 -12.75 1.52
C GLU A 87 10.60 -13.94 2.42
N LEU A 88 9.69 -14.27 3.34
CA LEU A 88 9.74 -15.56 4.01
C LEU A 88 9.60 -16.62 2.93
N PRO A 89 10.57 -17.55 2.78
CA PRO A 89 10.38 -18.69 1.89
C PRO A 89 9.09 -19.39 2.31
N ALA A 90 8.29 -19.82 1.31
CA ALA A 90 7.11 -20.63 1.56
C ALA A 90 7.53 -21.77 2.49
N ALA A 91 6.94 -21.84 3.68
CA ALA A 91 7.24 -22.90 4.63
C ALA A 91 6.98 -24.24 3.91
N ALA A 92 8.05 -25.02 3.69
CA ALA A 92 7.90 -26.36 3.18
C ALA A 92 6.95 -27.12 4.13
N PRO A 93 6.04 -27.97 3.61
CA PRO A 93 5.16 -28.76 4.45
C PRO A 93 5.97 -29.55 5.48
N GLY A 94 5.74 -29.31 6.77
CA GLY A 94 6.39 -30.03 7.86
C GLY A 94 7.57 -29.34 8.55
N MET A 95 7.99 -28.13 8.14
CA MET A 95 8.95 -27.35 8.93
C MET A 95 8.24 -26.54 10.02
N PRO A 96 8.74 -26.58 11.28
CA PRO A 96 8.21 -25.72 12.33
C PRO A 96 8.40 -24.26 11.90
N ALA A 97 7.36 -23.44 12.13
CA ALA A 97 7.49 -22.00 11.98
C ALA A 97 8.73 -21.53 12.76
N PRO A 98 9.55 -20.61 12.22
CA PRO A 98 10.62 -20.02 13.00
C PRO A 98 10.00 -19.50 14.29
N ALA A 99 10.59 -19.88 15.42
CA ALA A 99 10.12 -19.47 16.73
C ALA A 99 9.89 -17.96 16.70
N ALA A 100 8.67 -17.54 17.05
CA ALA A 100 8.36 -16.13 17.21
C ALA A 100 9.33 -15.61 18.28
N VAL A 101 10.36 -14.89 17.86
CA VAL A 101 11.05 -14.01 18.78
C VAL A 101 9.99 -13.01 19.20
N ASP A 102 9.73 -12.90 20.51
CA ASP A 102 8.85 -11.89 21.12
C ASP A 102 9.42 -10.47 20.93
N ALA A 103 9.79 -10.12 19.69
CA ALA A 103 10.16 -8.80 19.29
C ALA A 103 8.87 -7.98 19.20
N GLU A 104 8.79 -6.90 19.97
CA GLU A 104 7.72 -5.92 19.84
C GLU A 104 7.57 -5.49 18.38
N GLN A 105 6.36 -5.65 17.84
CA GLN A 105 6.03 -5.31 16.46
C GLN A 105 5.30 -3.97 16.41
N PRO A 106 5.63 -3.10 15.43
CA PRO A 106 4.88 -1.86 15.23
C PRO A 106 3.42 -2.20 14.89
N PHE A 107 2.49 -1.40 15.42
CA PHE A 107 1.05 -1.53 15.23
C PHE A 107 0.43 -2.83 15.78
N ALA A 108 1.12 -3.58 16.66
CA ALA A 108 0.62 -4.86 17.19
C ALA A 108 -0.77 -4.74 17.85
N ALA A 109 -1.02 -3.66 18.60
CA ALA A 109 -2.31 -3.41 19.24
C ALA A 109 -3.45 -3.22 18.22
N PHE A 110 -3.18 -2.52 17.11
CA PHE A 110 -4.15 -2.37 16.01
C PHE A 110 -4.43 -3.72 15.36
N GLN A 111 -3.38 -4.48 15.02
CA GLN A 111 -3.53 -5.80 14.41
C GLN A 111 -4.34 -6.73 15.32
N ALA A 112 -4.05 -6.78 16.62
CA ALA A 112 -4.81 -7.57 17.58
C ALA A 112 -6.31 -7.21 17.59
N ARG A 113 -6.63 -5.91 17.59
CA ARG A 113 -8.01 -5.43 17.53
C ARG A 113 -8.70 -5.78 16.21
N LEU A 114 -8.02 -5.60 15.07
CA LEU A 114 -8.55 -5.93 13.75
C LEU A 114 -8.94 -7.42 13.66
N PHE A 115 -8.06 -8.31 14.11
CA PHE A 115 -8.32 -9.75 14.11
C PHE A 115 -9.42 -10.15 15.10
N ALA A 116 -9.51 -9.49 16.25
CA ALA A 116 -10.58 -9.72 17.21
C ALA A 116 -11.95 -9.28 16.64
N GLN A 117 -12.01 -8.11 16.03
CA GLN A 117 -13.22 -7.61 15.36
C GLN A 117 -13.66 -8.55 14.23
N LEU A 118 -12.71 -8.96 13.38
CA LEU A 118 -13.00 -9.90 12.29
C LEU A 118 -13.49 -11.26 12.81
N ALA A 119 -12.96 -11.73 13.95
CA ALA A 119 -13.38 -12.99 14.56
C ALA A 119 -14.79 -12.93 15.17
N GLN A 120 -15.24 -11.74 15.57
CA GLN A 120 -16.55 -11.51 16.18
C GLN A 120 -17.60 -10.99 15.18
N ALA A 121 -17.19 -10.65 13.96
CA ALA A 121 -18.05 -10.11 12.92
C ALA A 121 -19.03 -11.19 12.43
N MET A 122 -20.31 -10.99 12.76
CA MET A 122 -21.43 -11.85 12.38
C MET A 122 -22.49 -11.03 11.62
N PRO A 123 -23.20 -11.61 10.64
CA PRO A 123 -23.04 -12.98 10.13
C PRO A 123 -21.85 -13.13 9.15
N TYR A 124 -21.27 -12.01 8.69
CA TYR A 124 -20.23 -11.98 7.67
C TYR A 124 -18.92 -11.42 8.22
N PRO A 125 -17.89 -12.27 8.44
CA PRO A 125 -16.58 -11.82 8.89
C PRO A 125 -15.77 -11.27 7.71
N ILE A 126 -16.18 -10.09 7.23
CA ILE A 126 -15.60 -9.39 6.08
C ILE A 126 -15.16 -8.01 6.52
N SER A 127 -13.88 -7.71 6.38
CA SER A 127 -13.31 -6.39 6.67
C SER A 127 -12.58 -5.84 5.46
N MET A 128 -12.72 -4.53 5.25
CA MET A 128 -11.86 -3.74 4.38
C MET A 128 -10.82 -3.03 5.23
N LEU A 129 -9.55 -3.13 4.82
CA LEU A 129 -8.44 -2.37 5.39
C LEU A 129 -7.94 -1.36 4.36
N LEU A 130 -8.24 -0.10 4.63
CA LEU A 130 -7.91 1.02 3.78
C LEU A 130 -6.63 1.70 4.25
N SER A 131 -5.70 1.95 3.35
CA SER A 131 -4.44 2.64 3.66
C SER A 131 -4.10 3.68 2.59
N PRO A 132 -3.73 4.91 2.99
CA PRO A 132 -3.25 5.93 2.05
C PRO A 132 -1.86 5.57 1.51
N ALA A 133 -1.35 6.39 0.59
CA ALA A 133 -0.08 6.17 -0.08
C ALA A 133 1.09 5.90 0.88
N HIS A 134 2.09 5.17 0.36
CA HIS A 134 3.38 4.87 1.01
C HIS A 134 3.36 3.88 2.18
N TRP A 135 2.20 3.49 2.70
CA TRP A 135 2.09 2.38 3.66
C TRP A 135 2.21 0.99 3.00
N GLY A 136 1.91 0.90 1.71
CA GLY A 136 1.77 -0.34 0.94
C GLY A 136 0.40 -0.99 1.09
N GLN A 137 0.09 -2.01 0.29
CA GLN A 137 -1.26 -2.56 0.18
C GLN A 137 -1.26 -4.10 0.19
N PRO A 138 -1.34 -4.73 1.40
CA PRO A 138 -1.53 -4.11 2.71
C PRO A 138 -0.26 -3.55 3.36
N PRO A 139 -0.42 -2.61 4.31
CA PRO A 139 0.65 -2.24 5.24
C PRO A 139 1.04 -3.44 6.10
N PHE A 140 2.35 -3.65 6.31
CA PHE A 140 2.87 -4.74 7.17
C PHE A 140 2.26 -6.11 6.83
N ARG A 141 2.24 -6.42 5.53
CA ARG A 141 1.63 -7.64 4.97
C ARG A 141 2.15 -8.90 5.63
N LEU A 142 3.46 -8.98 5.89
CA LEU A 142 4.08 -10.18 6.43
C LEU A 142 3.63 -10.43 7.87
N GLU A 143 3.54 -9.37 8.66
CA GLU A 143 3.08 -9.35 10.04
C GLU A 143 1.60 -9.75 10.12
N LEU A 144 0.75 -9.17 9.24
CA LEU A 144 -0.66 -9.56 9.11
C LEU A 144 -0.81 -11.05 8.76
N LEU A 145 -0.02 -11.55 7.81
CA LEU A 145 -0.03 -12.98 7.45
C LEU A 145 0.50 -13.85 8.58
N GLN A 146 1.56 -13.45 9.28
CA GLN A 146 2.09 -14.20 10.42
C GLN A 146 1.05 -14.29 11.54
N ARG A 147 0.39 -13.18 11.86
CA ARG A 147 -0.70 -13.13 12.85
C ARG A 147 -1.86 -14.04 12.44
N ALA A 148 -2.26 -14.00 11.17
CA ALA A 148 -3.27 -14.91 10.65
C ALA A 148 -2.85 -16.38 10.79
N ARG A 149 -1.60 -16.72 10.46
CA ARG A 149 -1.12 -18.12 10.56
C ARG A 149 -1.12 -18.62 12.00
N GLN A 150 -0.81 -17.76 12.96
CA GLN A 150 -0.91 -18.09 14.39
C GLN A 150 -2.36 -18.35 14.83
N GLN A 151 -3.34 -17.66 14.24
CA GLN A 151 -4.75 -17.76 14.64
C GLN A 151 -5.53 -18.86 13.91
N TYR A 152 -5.27 -19.06 12.61
CA TYR A 152 -6.04 -19.95 11.73
C TYR A 152 -5.26 -21.23 11.36
N GLY A 153 -3.94 -21.25 11.57
CA GLY A 153 -3.05 -22.30 11.07
C GLY A 153 -2.52 -21.99 9.67
N ALA A 154 -1.28 -22.40 9.39
CA ALA A 154 -0.58 -22.00 8.16
C ALA A 154 -1.28 -22.45 6.88
N ALA A 155 -1.86 -23.65 6.85
CA ALA A 155 -2.56 -24.19 5.69
C ALA A 155 -3.87 -23.45 5.39
N SER A 156 -4.50 -22.84 6.39
CA SER A 156 -5.82 -22.19 6.29
C SER A 156 -5.74 -20.68 6.03
N VAL A 157 -4.52 -20.15 5.86
CA VAL A 157 -4.27 -18.75 5.47
C VAL A 157 -3.98 -18.68 3.99
N LEU A 158 -4.87 -18.01 3.27
CA LEU A 158 -4.80 -17.77 1.84
C LEU A 158 -4.43 -16.31 1.58
N HIS A 159 -3.50 -16.07 0.66
CA HIS A 159 -3.16 -14.74 0.18
C HIS A 159 -3.54 -14.64 -1.29
N ILE A 160 -4.59 -13.86 -1.58
CA ILE A 160 -5.06 -13.58 -2.93
C ILE A 160 -4.49 -12.23 -3.34
N GLN A 161 -3.78 -12.21 -4.46
CA GLN A 161 -3.35 -10.99 -5.13
C GLN A 161 -3.89 -11.04 -6.55
N PRO A 162 -5.07 -10.44 -6.80
CA PRO A 162 -5.67 -10.44 -8.12
C PRO A 162 -4.68 -9.95 -9.17
N PRO A 163 -4.52 -10.65 -10.30
CA PRO A 163 -3.60 -10.20 -11.34
C PRO A 163 -4.12 -8.90 -11.98
N TYR A 164 -3.32 -7.84 -11.97
CA TYR A 164 -3.63 -6.56 -12.60
C TYR A 164 -3.73 -6.67 -14.12
N SER A 165 -4.93 -6.85 -14.68
CA SER A 165 -5.08 -6.93 -16.13
C SER A 165 -6.31 -6.24 -16.65
N VAL A 166 -6.13 -5.55 -17.75
CA VAL A 166 -7.19 -4.95 -18.55
C VAL A 166 -7.78 -5.94 -19.57
N SER A 167 -7.15 -7.10 -19.77
CA SER A 167 -7.55 -8.06 -20.82
C SER A 167 -7.27 -9.54 -20.48
N THR A 168 -7.01 -9.88 -19.21
CA THR A 168 -6.71 -11.27 -18.83
C THR A 168 -7.94 -12.14 -19.04
N ALA A 169 -7.74 -13.29 -19.68
CA ALA A 169 -8.78 -14.29 -19.83
C ALA A 169 -9.21 -14.80 -18.44
N PRO A 170 -10.51 -15.04 -18.20
CA PRO A 170 -10.99 -15.54 -16.92
C PRO A 170 -10.24 -16.77 -16.40
N THR A 171 -9.93 -17.72 -17.29
CA THR A 171 -9.19 -18.94 -16.96
C THR A 171 -7.81 -18.65 -16.38
N GLU A 172 -7.05 -17.74 -16.99
CA GLU A 172 -5.73 -17.32 -16.50
C GLU A 172 -5.81 -16.57 -15.16
N TYR A 173 -6.87 -15.78 -14.96
CA TYR A 173 -7.13 -15.06 -13.71
C TYR A 173 -7.33 -16.05 -12.55
N PHE A 174 -8.28 -16.98 -12.71
CA PHE A 174 -8.61 -17.95 -11.66
C PHE A 174 -7.50 -18.99 -11.45
N ALA A 175 -6.77 -19.37 -12.49
CA ALA A 175 -5.58 -20.20 -12.37
C ALA A 175 -4.46 -19.52 -11.56
N ALA A 176 -4.26 -18.21 -11.75
CA ALA A 176 -3.25 -17.47 -11.00
C ALA A 176 -3.58 -17.41 -9.51
N ILE A 177 -4.81 -17.04 -9.15
CA ILE A 177 -5.21 -16.99 -7.74
C ILE A 177 -5.30 -18.39 -7.11
N GLY A 178 -5.70 -19.41 -7.88
CA GLY A 178 -5.69 -20.80 -7.41
C GLY A 178 -4.29 -21.28 -7.01
N ARG A 179 -3.26 -20.94 -7.81
CA ARG A 179 -1.86 -21.21 -7.48
C ARG A 179 -1.39 -20.44 -6.24
N GLN A 180 -1.75 -19.16 -6.11
CA GLN A 180 -1.41 -18.34 -4.93
C GLN A 180 -1.98 -18.96 -3.63
N CYS A 181 -3.17 -19.53 -3.71
CA CYS A 181 -3.86 -20.16 -2.59
C CYS A 181 -3.48 -21.64 -2.36
N GLY A 182 -2.61 -22.22 -3.18
CA GLY A 182 -2.25 -23.65 -3.07
C GLY A 182 -3.43 -24.60 -3.34
N LEU A 183 -4.40 -24.20 -4.16
CA LEU A 183 -5.62 -24.98 -4.44
C LEU A 183 -5.44 -26.04 -5.55
N GLY A 184 -4.21 -26.23 -6.04
CA GLY A 184 -3.91 -27.11 -7.16
C GLY A 184 -4.15 -26.46 -8.52
N GLU A 185 -4.46 -27.29 -9.53
CA GLU A 185 -4.77 -26.82 -10.88
C GLU A 185 -6.21 -26.33 -10.94
N VAL A 186 -6.38 -25.01 -10.92
CA VAL A 186 -7.65 -24.32 -11.14
C VAL A 186 -7.66 -23.77 -12.56
N GLN A 187 -8.70 -24.07 -13.35
CA GLN A 187 -8.84 -23.63 -14.74
C GLN A 187 -10.04 -22.70 -14.95
N SER A 188 -10.93 -22.57 -13.95
CA SER A 188 -12.11 -21.72 -14.02
C SER A 188 -12.46 -21.10 -12.66
N ASP A 189 -13.36 -20.12 -12.71
CA ASP A 189 -14.03 -19.53 -11.55
C ASP A 189 -14.82 -20.58 -10.75
N TYR A 190 -15.53 -21.47 -11.43
CA TYR A 190 -16.25 -22.59 -10.82
C TYR A 190 -15.31 -23.55 -10.06
N GLU A 191 -14.18 -23.94 -10.66
CA GLU A 191 -13.20 -24.81 -9.99
C GLU A 191 -12.55 -24.12 -8.79
N PHE A 192 -12.33 -22.81 -8.87
CA PHE A 192 -11.84 -22.02 -7.75
C PHE A 192 -12.83 -22.02 -6.59
N GLU A 193 -14.11 -21.73 -6.88
CA GLU A 193 -15.19 -21.77 -5.89
C GLU A 193 -15.31 -23.16 -5.26
N SER A 194 -15.39 -24.22 -6.07
CA SER A 194 -15.49 -25.59 -5.59
C SER A 194 -14.30 -26.03 -4.74
N ALA A 195 -13.08 -25.57 -5.07
CA ALA A 195 -11.90 -25.87 -4.26
C ALA A 195 -11.96 -25.23 -2.87
N LEU A 196 -12.45 -23.98 -2.76
CA LEU A 196 -12.67 -23.32 -1.48
C LEU A 196 -13.83 -23.96 -0.70
N GLU A 197 -14.93 -24.23 -1.39
CA GLU A 197 -16.13 -24.85 -0.82
C GLU A 197 -15.81 -26.22 -0.19
N ARG A 198 -15.06 -27.08 -0.89
CA ARG A 198 -14.64 -28.39 -0.36
C ARG A 198 -13.90 -28.27 0.98
N ARG A 199 -13.04 -27.26 1.13
CA ARG A 199 -12.33 -27.01 2.40
C ARG A 199 -13.28 -26.54 3.50
N LEU A 200 -14.20 -25.64 3.18
CA LEU A 200 -15.21 -25.15 4.13
C LEU A 200 -16.17 -26.26 4.57
N LEU A 201 -16.59 -27.13 3.65
CA LEU A 201 -17.40 -28.33 3.92
C LEU A 201 -16.66 -29.34 4.79
N ALA A 202 -15.35 -29.49 4.62
CA ALA A 202 -14.50 -30.32 5.48
C ALA A 202 -14.35 -29.78 6.93
N GLY A 203 -14.96 -28.63 7.24
CA GLY A 203 -14.92 -28.04 8.58
C GLY A 203 -13.80 -27.02 8.78
N GLU A 204 -13.02 -26.71 7.75
CA GLU A 204 -11.94 -25.73 7.86
C GLU A 204 -12.48 -24.31 8.11
N ARG A 205 -11.70 -23.53 8.86
CA ARG A 205 -11.90 -22.09 9.02
C ARG A 205 -10.80 -21.37 8.24
N LEU A 206 -11.17 -20.77 7.13
CA LEU A 206 -10.25 -20.12 6.20
C LEU A 206 -10.13 -18.62 6.50
N PHE A 207 -8.92 -18.10 6.39
CA PHE A 207 -8.65 -16.66 6.35
C PHE A 207 -8.08 -16.30 4.99
N CYS A 208 -8.71 -15.36 4.30
CA CYS A 208 -8.24 -14.83 3.02
C CYS A 208 -7.84 -13.37 3.17
N LEU A 209 -6.54 -13.10 3.02
CA LEU A 209 -6.03 -11.76 2.80
C LEU A 209 -6.09 -11.47 1.30
N VAL A 210 -6.87 -10.47 0.88
CA VAL A 210 -6.93 -10.05 -0.53
C VAL A 210 -6.21 -8.73 -0.69
N SER A 211 -5.03 -8.75 -1.30
CA SER A 211 -4.22 -7.54 -1.54
C SER A 211 -4.60 -6.92 -2.88
N ARG A 212 -4.90 -5.62 -2.89
CA ARG A 212 -5.24 -4.86 -4.10
C ARG A 212 -6.44 -5.45 -4.83
N PHE A 213 -7.53 -5.65 -4.08
CA PHE A 213 -8.78 -6.25 -4.58
C PHE A 213 -9.33 -5.52 -5.82
N GLU A 214 -9.05 -4.22 -5.96
CA GLU A 214 -9.38 -3.42 -7.12
C GLU A 214 -8.69 -3.85 -8.43
N GLN A 215 -7.74 -4.78 -8.40
CA GLN A 215 -7.02 -5.22 -9.59
C GLN A 215 -7.83 -6.23 -10.42
N GLY A 216 -7.74 -6.09 -11.74
CA GLY A 216 -8.48 -6.91 -12.71
C GLY A 216 -9.60 -6.12 -13.40
N THR A 217 -10.22 -6.74 -14.42
CA THR A 217 -11.35 -6.14 -15.11
C THR A 217 -12.58 -6.10 -14.20
N PRO A 218 -13.53 -5.16 -14.43
CA PRO A 218 -14.78 -5.11 -13.66
C PRO A 218 -15.48 -6.47 -13.53
N ALA A 219 -15.66 -7.18 -14.65
CA ALA A 219 -16.29 -8.50 -14.68
C ALA A 219 -15.58 -9.54 -13.81
N LEU A 220 -14.24 -9.62 -13.86
CA LEU A 220 -13.50 -10.60 -13.04
C LEU A 220 -13.57 -10.27 -11.55
N ARG A 221 -13.54 -8.97 -11.20
CA ARG A 221 -13.71 -8.52 -9.82
C ARG A 221 -15.10 -8.84 -9.30
N GLU A 222 -16.13 -8.63 -10.11
CA GLU A 222 -17.52 -8.99 -9.78
C GLU A 222 -17.68 -10.50 -9.58
N THR A 223 -17.12 -11.33 -10.46
CA THR A 223 -17.14 -12.79 -10.30
C THR A 223 -16.43 -13.23 -9.01
N LEU A 224 -15.22 -12.73 -8.74
CA LEU A 224 -14.50 -13.04 -7.51
C LEU A 224 -15.28 -12.55 -6.27
N ALA A 225 -15.85 -11.34 -6.32
CA ALA A 225 -16.67 -10.79 -5.24
C ALA A 225 -17.89 -11.68 -4.96
N GLY A 226 -18.56 -12.14 -6.02
CA GLY A 226 -19.72 -13.02 -5.97
C GLY A 226 -19.39 -14.35 -5.30
N ILE A 227 -18.30 -15.01 -5.74
CA ILE A 227 -17.82 -16.27 -5.13
C ILE A 227 -17.53 -16.08 -3.65
N LEU A 228 -16.72 -15.08 -3.29
CA LEU A 228 -16.33 -14.84 -1.89
C LEU A 228 -17.54 -14.50 -1.01
N ARG A 229 -18.51 -13.75 -1.54
CA ARG A 229 -19.75 -13.42 -0.84
C ARG A 229 -20.61 -14.67 -0.65
N SER A 230 -20.86 -15.42 -1.72
CA SER A 230 -21.66 -16.66 -1.71
C SER A 230 -21.11 -17.64 -0.68
N LEU A 231 -19.81 -17.92 -0.71
CA LEU A 231 -19.16 -18.81 0.25
C LEU A 231 -19.23 -18.27 1.68
N SER A 232 -19.08 -16.96 1.88
CA SER A 232 -19.22 -16.35 3.22
C SER A 232 -20.65 -16.43 3.76
N GLU A 233 -21.66 -16.38 2.89
CA GLU A 233 -23.07 -16.54 3.25
C GLU A 233 -23.41 -18.00 3.59
N MET A 234 -23.01 -18.94 2.72
CA MET A 234 -23.27 -20.38 2.90
C MET A 234 -22.51 -20.98 4.08
N HIS A 235 -21.29 -20.48 4.37
CA HIS A 235 -20.43 -20.98 5.43
C HIS A 235 -20.15 -19.90 6.48
N SER A 236 -21.23 -19.35 7.07
CA SER A 236 -21.16 -18.28 8.06
C SER A 236 -20.16 -18.59 9.19
N GLY A 237 -19.28 -17.62 9.47
CA GLY A 237 -18.24 -17.73 10.49
C GLY A 237 -17.06 -18.66 10.14
N ARG A 238 -17.02 -19.26 8.94
CA ARG A 238 -15.89 -20.12 8.52
C ARG A 238 -14.95 -19.46 7.51
N LEU A 239 -15.44 -18.55 6.67
CA LEU A 239 -14.62 -17.81 5.71
C LEU A 239 -14.41 -16.37 6.15
N HIS A 240 -13.21 -16.03 6.62
CA HIS A 240 -12.85 -14.71 7.12
C HIS A 240 -12.09 -13.93 6.06
N LEU A 241 -12.58 -12.75 5.68
CA LEU A 241 -12.03 -11.97 4.57
C LEU A 241 -11.43 -10.65 5.07
N LEU A 242 -10.19 -10.39 4.68
CA LEU A 242 -9.53 -9.09 4.86
C LEU A 242 -9.15 -8.52 3.49
N LEU A 243 -9.94 -7.57 2.99
CA LEU A 243 -9.77 -6.92 1.70
C LEU A 243 -8.93 -5.64 1.88
N CYS A 244 -7.75 -5.58 1.28
CA CYS A 244 -6.81 -4.48 1.48
C CYS A 244 -6.65 -3.66 0.20
N GLY A 245 -6.64 -2.33 0.33
CA GLY A 245 -6.47 -1.42 -0.81
C GLY A 245 -6.46 0.06 -0.43
N GLY A 246 -6.26 0.91 -1.43
CA GLY A 246 -6.27 2.37 -1.30
C GLY A 246 -7.55 3.01 -1.84
N GLU A 247 -7.38 4.16 -2.52
CA GLU A 247 -8.48 4.93 -3.12
C GLU A 247 -9.38 4.09 -4.02
N ALA A 248 -8.80 3.29 -4.92
CA ALA A 248 -9.57 2.50 -5.85
C ALA A 248 -10.47 1.46 -5.17
N LEU A 249 -10.05 0.88 -4.04
CA LEU A 249 -10.90 -0.02 -3.25
C LEU A 249 -12.04 0.76 -2.55
N ALA A 250 -11.76 1.97 -2.07
CA ALA A 250 -12.79 2.84 -1.50
C ALA A 250 -13.80 3.31 -2.56
N ASP A 251 -13.34 3.68 -3.76
CA ASP A 251 -14.18 4.05 -4.90
C ASP A 251 -15.13 2.91 -5.26
N LEU A 252 -14.63 1.67 -5.27
CA LEU A 252 -15.43 0.48 -5.54
C LEU A 252 -16.58 0.29 -4.52
N LYS A 253 -16.37 0.64 -3.24
CA LYS A 253 -17.42 0.59 -2.22
C LYS A 253 -18.39 1.76 -2.33
N TYR A 254 -17.87 2.98 -2.44
CA TYR A 254 -18.65 4.20 -2.18
C TYR A 254 -19.09 4.95 -3.43
N ARG A 255 -18.32 4.90 -4.53
CA ARG A 255 -18.66 5.58 -5.78
C ARG A 255 -19.51 4.68 -6.67
N SER A 256 -19.07 3.44 -6.89
CA SER A 256 -19.84 2.48 -7.68
C SER A 256 -21.02 1.93 -6.89
N GLY A 257 -20.80 1.47 -5.64
CA GLY A 257 -21.85 0.89 -4.80
C GLY A 257 -22.37 -0.48 -5.27
N ASP A 258 -21.94 -0.94 -6.45
CA ASP A 258 -22.45 -2.13 -7.13
C ASP A 258 -21.91 -3.44 -6.55
N MET A 259 -20.80 -3.41 -5.81
CA MET A 259 -20.21 -4.62 -5.25
C MET A 259 -20.82 -4.99 -3.90
N SER A 260 -21.76 -5.93 -3.97
CA SER A 260 -22.47 -6.49 -2.81
C SER A 260 -21.54 -6.96 -1.69
N LEU A 261 -20.39 -7.59 -2.02
CA LEU A 261 -19.38 -8.01 -1.03
C LEU A 261 -18.88 -6.83 -0.19
N LEU A 262 -18.61 -5.68 -0.82
CA LEU A 262 -18.07 -4.50 -0.15
C LEU A 262 -19.13 -3.80 0.69
N ASN A 263 -20.40 -3.87 0.32
CA ASN A 263 -21.50 -3.23 1.05
C ASN A 263 -21.68 -3.80 2.47
N ILE A 264 -21.39 -5.08 2.67
CA ILE A 264 -21.48 -5.77 3.97
C ILE A 264 -20.15 -5.78 4.75
N ALA A 265 -19.06 -5.29 4.15
CA ALA A 265 -17.75 -5.28 4.78
C ALA A 265 -17.60 -4.15 5.79
N GLN A 266 -17.03 -4.47 6.97
CA GLN A 266 -16.63 -3.49 7.97
C GLN A 266 -15.40 -2.72 7.49
N VAL A 267 -15.42 -1.39 7.55
CA VAL A 267 -14.31 -0.56 7.07
C VAL A 267 -13.39 -0.18 8.21
N ASN A 268 -12.11 -0.49 8.04
CA ASN A 268 -11.02 -0.11 8.92
C ASN A 268 -10.01 0.71 8.14
N HIS A 269 -9.44 1.72 8.79
CA HIS A 269 -8.31 2.48 8.25
C HIS A 269 -7.04 2.07 8.98
N TRP A 270 -5.92 1.97 8.25
CA TRP A 270 -4.62 1.84 8.88
C TRP A 270 -4.38 3.03 9.82
N PRO A 271 -3.95 2.81 11.07
CA PRO A 271 -3.89 3.87 12.06
C PRO A 271 -2.71 4.82 11.82
N GLU A 272 -2.82 6.01 12.40
CA GLU A 272 -1.68 6.91 12.55
C GLU A 272 -0.64 6.31 13.50
N PRO A 273 0.67 6.41 13.19
CA PRO A 273 1.72 5.84 14.02
C PRO A 273 1.84 6.60 15.35
N THR A 274 1.98 5.84 16.44
CA THR A 274 2.36 6.38 17.75
C THR A 274 3.87 6.52 17.88
N LEU A 275 4.35 7.27 18.87
CA LEU A 275 5.78 7.36 19.16
C LEU A 275 6.40 5.98 19.45
N ALA A 276 5.64 5.07 20.06
CA ALA A 276 6.08 3.69 20.29
C ALA A 276 6.28 2.93 18.98
N ASP A 277 5.32 3.02 18.04
CA ASP A 277 5.44 2.40 16.71
C ASP A 277 6.68 2.92 15.97
N LEU A 278 6.88 4.24 15.98
CA LEU A 278 8.02 4.89 15.32
C LEU A 278 9.36 4.52 15.96
N THR A 279 9.39 4.32 17.27
CA THR A 279 10.60 3.85 17.98
C THR A 279 10.98 2.44 17.52
N LEU A 280 10.00 1.54 17.40
CA LEU A 280 10.23 0.19 16.90
C LEU A 280 10.71 0.21 15.45
N LEU A 281 10.08 1.00 14.60
CA LEU A 281 10.47 1.14 13.19
C LEU A 281 11.90 1.68 13.03
N ALA A 282 12.26 2.71 13.78
CA ALA A 282 13.61 3.29 13.74
C ALA A 282 14.68 2.27 14.18
N ARG A 283 14.41 1.50 15.24
CA ARG A 283 15.30 0.43 15.73
C ARG A 283 15.41 -0.74 14.76
N GLN A 284 14.30 -1.15 14.13
CA GLN A 284 14.33 -2.21 13.12
C GLN A 284 15.19 -1.81 11.91
N ARG A 285 15.10 -0.55 11.49
CA ARG A 285 15.84 -0.04 10.34
C ARG A 285 17.33 0.21 10.66
N TRP A 286 17.63 0.72 11.85
CA TRP A 286 18.99 0.98 12.35
C TRP A 286 19.19 0.39 13.75
N PRO A 287 19.43 -0.93 13.88
CA PRO A 287 19.50 -1.61 15.18
C PRO A 287 20.66 -1.18 16.07
N GLY A 288 21.71 -0.59 15.51
CA GLY A 288 22.86 -0.06 16.25
C GLY A 288 22.79 1.44 16.57
N GLN A 289 21.75 2.14 16.11
CA GLN A 289 21.58 3.56 16.34
C GLN A 289 20.68 3.79 17.55
N ASP A 290 21.15 4.61 18.50
CA ASP A 290 20.28 5.09 19.57
C ASP A 290 19.33 6.15 19.03
N TRP A 291 18.06 6.04 19.42
CA TRP A 291 16.97 6.89 18.99
C TRP A 291 16.28 7.49 20.22
N PRO A 292 16.80 8.62 20.74
CA PRO A 292 16.19 9.31 21.87
C PRO A 292 14.73 9.69 21.57
N GLN A 293 13.84 9.50 22.55
CA GLN A 293 12.42 9.85 22.37
C GLN A 293 12.18 11.30 21.93
N PRO A 294 12.89 12.33 22.46
CA PRO A 294 12.72 13.71 21.99
C PRO A 294 13.01 13.88 20.49
N VAL A 295 14.03 13.19 19.97
CA VAL A 295 14.38 13.20 18.54
C VAL A 295 13.24 12.63 17.70
N LEU A 296 12.72 11.46 18.09
CA LEU A 296 11.61 10.82 17.38
C LEU A 296 10.31 11.63 17.49
N ALA A 297 10.08 12.31 18.62
CA ALA A 297 8.93 13.20 18.80
C ALA A 297 9.01 14.42 17.87
N HIS A 298 10.18 15.05 17.75
CA HIS A 298 10.39 16.13 16.78
C HIS A 298 10.22 15.66 15.33
N LEU A 299 10.74 14.48 15.00
CA LEU A 299 10.57 13.91 13.68
C LEU A 299 9.11 13.54 13.38
N LEU A 300 8.35 13.05 14.37
CA LEU A 300 6.91 12.82 14.25
C LEU A 300 6.17 14.13 13.97
N ASP A 301 6.50 15.22 14.67
CA ASP A 301 5.93 16.54 14.39
C ASP A 301 6.27 17.03 12.98
N ALA A 302 7.55 16.90 12.57
CA ALA A 302 8.01 17.34 11.26
C ALA A 302 7.43 16.52 10.11
N SER A 303 7.22 15.22 10.29
CA SER A 303 6.69 14.30 9.26
C SER A 303 5.17 14.15 9.30
N GLY A 304 4.51 14.51 10.41
CA GLY A 304 3.08 14.30 10.61
C GLY A 304 2.67 12.82 10.54
N GLY A 305 3.59 11.92 10.93
CA GLY A 305 3.39 10.46 10.84
C GLY A 305 3.40 9.90 9.42
N HIS A 306 3.75 10.71 8.40
CA HIS A 306 3.84 10.25 7.03
C HIS A 306 5.01 9.24 6.88
N PRO A 307 4.77 8.00 6.44
CA PRO A 307 5.76 6.92 6.52
C PRO A 307 7.01 7.21 5.68
N ALA A 308 6.83 7.86 4.53
CA ALA A 308 7.92 8.21 3.64
C ALA A 308 8.76 9.39 4.16
N LEU A 309 8.13 10.37 4.82
CA LEU A 309 8.86 11.52 5.37
C LEU A 309 9.56 11.14 6.67
N PHE A 310 8.95 10.25 7.46
CA PHE A 310 9.57 9.72 8.65
C PHE A 310 10.87 8.97 8.29
N GLU A 311 10.84 8.09 7.29
CA GLU A 311 12.07 7.39 6.88
C GLU A 311 13.13 8.32 6.26
N GLU A 312 12.73 9.26 5.38
CA GLU A 312 13.65 10.27 4.85
C GLU A 312 14.31 11.09 5.97
N GLY A 313 13.53 11.46 7.00
CA GLY A 313 14.04 12.21 8.14
C GLY A 313 14.95 11.38 9.05
N LEU A 314 14.68 10.08 9.24
CA LEU A 314 15.60 9.20 9.95
C LEU A 314 16.94 9.09 9.20
N GLN A 315 16.90 8.86 7.89
CA GLN A 315 18.10 8.79 7.04
C GLN A 315 18.91 10.09 7.13
N TRP A 316 18.24 11.24 7.01
CA TRP A 316 18.88 12.55 7.14
C TRP A 316 19.53 12.75 8.52
N LEU A 317 18.87 12.34 9.60
CA LEU A 317 19.42 12.42 10.96
C LEU A 317 20.64 11.51 11.15
N VAL A 318 20.67 10.34 10.52
CA VAL A 318 21.86 9.48 10.52
C VAL A 318 23.03 10.18 9.83
N GLU A 319 22.78 10.84 8.70
CA GLU A 319 23.81 11.54 7.92
C GLU A 319 24.34 12.81 8.61
N GLN A 320 23.45 13.57 9.27
CA GLN A 320 23.80 14.85 9.92
C GLN A 320 24.16 14.69 11.41
N GLY A 321 23.97 13.49 11.97
CA GLY A 321 24.15 13.18 13.39
C GLY A 321 22.84 13.26 14.18
N VAL A 322 22.51 12.16 14.85
CA VAL A 322 21.28 12.02 15.63
C VAL A 322 21.36 12.84 16.92
N ASN A 323 20.66 13.97 16.97
CA ASN A 323 20.48 14.76 18.17
C ASN A 323 19.22 15.64 18.08
N GLU A 324 18.77 16.14 19.23
CA GLU A 324 17.52 16.92 19.35
C GLU A 324 17.57 18.24 18.57
N THR A 325 18.72 18.91 18.54
CA THR A 325 18.88 20.17 17.79
C THR A 325 18.69 19.97 16.29
N GLN A 326 19.26 18.90 15.73
CA GLN A 326 19.08 18.56 14.32
C GLN A 326 17.63 18.14 14.01
N ALA A 327 17.02 17.35 14.89
CA ALA A 327 15.63 16.91 14.75
C ALA A 327 14.61 18.07 14.82
N GLY A 328 14.88 19.08 15.63
CA GLY A 328 14.07 20.30 15.73
C GLY A 328 14.39 21.36 14.65
N SER A 329 15.40 21.13 13.81
CA SER A 329 15.95 22.17 12.93
C SER A 329 15.00 22.54 11.78
N ALA A 330 15.10 23.80 11.32
CA ALA A 330 14.46 24.23 10.07
C ALA A 330 15.04 23.49 8.85
N ALA A 331 16.32 23.11 8.88
CA ALA A 331 16.99 22.39 7.81
C ALA A 331 16.33 21.03 7.53
N LEU A 332 16.00 20.26 8.58
CA LEU A 332 15.26 19.02 8.42
C LEU A 332 13.88 19.26 7.78
N ARG A 333 13.14 20.28 8.24
CA ARG A 333 11.82 20.59 7.66
C ARG A 333 11.91 21.00 6.19
N THR A 334 12.91 21.79 5.81
CA THR A 334 13.17 22.15 4.41
C THR A 334 13.53 20.92 3.58
N HIS A 335 14.37 20.03 4.10
CA HIS A 335 14.71 18.77 3.44
C HIS A 335 13.46 17.91 3.16
N LEU A 336 12.62 17.71 4.18
CA LEU A 336 11.38 16.94 4.04
C LEU A 336 10.35 17.61 3.13
N ALA A 337 10.25 18.95 3.13
CA ALA A 337 9.36 19.69 2.22
C ALA A 337 9.78 19.58 0.74
N ALA A 338 11.06 19.31 0.48
CA ALA A 338 11.59 19.02 -0.85
C ALA A 338 11.41 17.55 -1.28
N SER A 339 10.75 16.71 -0.47
CA SER A 339 10.53 15.30 -0.79
C SER A 339 9.82 15.15 -2.15
N PRO A 340 10.40 14.41 -3.10
CA PRO A 340 9.78 14.16 -4.40
C PRO A 340 8.39 13.50 -4.29
N ARG A 341 8.15 12.73 -3.22
CA ARG A 341 6.88 12.01 -3.00
C ARG A 341 5.73 12.98 -2.68
N LEU A 342 6.01 14.06 -1.93
CA LEU A 342 5.03 15.12 -1.69
C LEU A 342 4.76 15.90 -2.97
N TRP A 343 5.82 16.29 -3.67
CA TRP A 343 5.73 17.07 -4.91
C TRP A 343 4.93 16.34 -5.98
N GLN A 344 5.13 15.04 -6.14
CA GLN A 344 4.37 14.19 -7.07
C GLN A 344 2.84 14.27 -6.84
N THR A 345 2.41 14.43 -5.59
CA THR A 345 0.98 14.53 -5.28
C THR A 345 0.43 15.93 -5.54
N PHE A 346 1.22 16.98 -5.24
CA PHE A 346 0.81 18.38 -5.43
C PHE A 346 0.89 18.85 -6.88
N LEU A 347 1.86 18.38 -7.67
CA LEU A 347 2.14 18.90 -9.00
C LEU A 347 0.90 18.91 -9.92
N PRO A 348 0.11 17.83 -10.02
CA PRO A 348 -1.06 17.84 -10.89
C PRO A 348 -2.15 18.81 -10.40
N LEU A 349 -2.30 18.99 -9.08
CA LEU A 349 -3.23 19.98 -8.51
C LEU A 349 -2.76 21.42 -8.78
N ALA A 350 -1.46 21.64 -8.93
CA ALA A 350 -0.87 22.95 -9.17
C ALA A 350 -0.83 23.37 -10.65
N GLN A 351 -1.07 22.43 -11.58
CA GLN A 351 -1.04 22.64 -13.03
C GLN A 351 -2.40 23.09 -13.59
N GLU A 352 -3.51 22.65 -13.02
CA GLU A 352 -4.86 22.99 -13.48
C GLU A 352 -5.35 24.31 -12.87
N GLY A 353 -5.93 25.22 -13.67
CA GLY A 353 -6.28 26.57 -13.19
C GLY A 353 -7.21 26.60 -11.96
N ALA A 354 -8.34 25.88 -12.03
CA ALA A 354 -9.31 25.83 -10.93
C ALA A 354 -8.74 25.08 -9.71
N SER A 355 -8.12 23.91 -9.93
CA SER A 355 -7.50 23.09 -8.89
C SER A 355 -6.34 23.81 -8.19
N ARG A 356 -5.60 24.66 -8.91
CA ARG A 356 -4.51 25.50 -8.38
C ARG A 356 -5.03 26.58 -7.43
N GLU A 357 -6.11 27.27 -7.80
CA GLU A 357 -6.76 28.25 -6.92
C GLU A 357 -7.35 27.58 -5.68
N ARG A 358 -8.00 26.42 -5.88
CA ARG A 358 -8.53 25.60 -4.81
C ARG A 358 -7.44 25.14 -3.85
N LEU A 359 -6.34 24.61 -4.36
CA LEU A 359 -5.17 24.21 -3.58
C LEU A 359 -4.62 25.38 -2.77
N ARG A 360 -4.49 26.58 -3.36
CA ARG A 360 -4.06 27.78 -2.64
C ARG A 360 -4.98 28.09 -1.46
N SER A 361 -6.30 28.02 -1.65
CA SER A 361 -7.27 28.23 -0.57
C SER A 361 -7.12 27.18 0.54
N LEU A 362 -7.00 25.90 0.18
CA LEU A 362 -6.83 24.80 1.14
C LEU A 362 -5.53 24.96 1.95
N LEU A 363 -4.44 25.39 1.31
CA LEU A 363 -3.16 25.65 1.97
C LEU A 363 -3.17 26.87 2.89
N GLN A 364 -4.21 27.71 2.87
CA GLN A 364 -4.39 28.80 3.83
C GLN A 364 -5.33 28.43 4.99
N ALA A 365 -6.07 27.32 4.87
CA ALA A 365 -7.01 26.87 5.89
C ALA A 365 -6.36 25.91 6.91
N ASP A 366 -6.69 26.09 8.19
CA ASP A 366 -6.30 25.17 9.27
C ASP A 366 -7.25 23.97 9.38
N ASP A 367 -8.49 24.14 8.91
CA ASP A 367 -9.54 23.15 8.87
C ASP A 367 -10.06 23.01 7.42
N LEU A 368 -10.00 21.79 6.89
CA LEU A 368 -10.29 21.49 5.49
C LEU A 368 -11.72 20.95 5.29
N GLY A 369 -12.53 20.92 6.35
CA GLY A 369 -13.91 20.48 6.30
C GLY A 369 -14.18 19.21 7.10
N ARG A 370 -15.44 18.74 7.03
CA ARG A 370 -15.87 17.52 7.72
C ARG A 370 -15.20 16.30 7.11
N ALA A 371 -14.66 15.44 7.95
CA ALA A 371 -14.31 14.10 7.55
C ALA A 371 -15.59 13.31 7.25
N ARG A 372 -15.54 12.48 6.21
CA ARG A 372 -16.61 11.57 5.82
C ARG A 372 -16.00 10.21 5.51
N PRO A 373 -16.77 9.11 5.58
CA PRO A 373 -16.30 7.79 5.14
C PRO A 373 -15.76 7.80 3.70
N TYR A 374 -16.30 8.70 2.87
CA TYR A 374 -15.86 8.92 1.50
C TYR A 374 -15.93 10.40 1.12
N LEU A 375 -14.86 10.92 0.51
CA LEU A 375 -14.72 12.32 0.13
C LEU A 375 -15.19 12.53 -1.31
N GLN A 376 -16.24 13.34 -1.48
CA GLN A 376 -16.82 13.66 -2.79
C GLN A 376 -16.03 14.72 -3.56
N ASP A 377 -15.34 15.61 -2.85
CA ASP A 377 -14.42 16.60 -3.42
C ASP A 377 -13.15 15.88 -3.91
N ASP A 378 -12.89 15.95 -5.21
CA ASP A 378 -11.81 15.22 -5.89
C ASP A 378 -10.42 15.68 -5.41
N ASP A 379 -10.24 16.97 -5.18
CA ASP A 379 -8.97 17.54 -4.70
C ASP A 379 -8.69 17.07 -3.27
N LEU A 380 -9.68 17.17 -2.37
CA LEU A 380 -9.55 16.67 -0.99
C LEU A 380 -9.34 15.16 -0.95
N ARG A 381 -10.03 14.40 -1.83
CA ARG A 381 -9.84 12.96 -1.93
C ARG A 381 -8.42 12.61 -2.38
N ARG A 382 -7.89 13.32 -3.38
CA ARG A 382 -6.51 13.17 -3.85
C ARG A 382 -5.49 13.50 -2.76
N LEU A 383 -5.70 14.60 -2.02
CA LEU A 383 -4.83 14.96 -0.89
C LEU A 383 -4.89 13.91 0.23
N PHE A 384 -6.06 13.36 0.51
CA PHE A 384 -6.25 12.33 1.55
C PHE A 384 -5.54 11.03 1.18
N TRP A 385 -5.78 10.49 -0.01
CA TRP A 385 -5.16 9.24 -0.46
C TRP A 385 -3.69 9.37 -0.83
N GLY A 386 -3.27 10.56 -1.29
CA GLY A 386 -1.86 10.96 -1.39
C GLY A 386 -1.19 11.15 -0.03
N ASN A 387 -1.93 10.93 1.06
CA ASN A 387 -1.45 10.93 2.43
C ASN A 387 -0.97 12.30 2.90
N LEU A 388 -1.56 13.41 2.43
CA LEU A 388 -1.14 14.77 2.78
C LEU A 388 -2.03 15.42 3.86
N ILE A 389 -3.25 14.92 4.00
CA ILE A 389 -4.22 15.32 5.01
C ILE A 389 -4.72 14.08 5.75
N HIS A 390 -5.15 14.24 6.99
CA HIS A 390 -5.72 13.17 7.80
C HIS A 390 -6.99 13.61 8.51
N VAL A 391 -7.66 12.66 9.15
CA VAL A 391 -8.81 12.92 10.02
C VAL A 391 -8.35 13.14 11.46
N ARG A 392 -8.85 14.19 12.11
CA ARG A 392 -8.76 14.37 13.58
C ARG A 392 -10.15 14.37 14.20
N GLY A 393 -10.25 13.81 15.40
CA GLY A 393 -11.53 13.64 16.11
C GLY A 393 -12.28 12.37 15.71
N THR A 394 -13.48 12.18 16.25
CA THR A 394 -14.30 10.98 16.08
C THR A 394 -15.76 11.35 15.80
N GLY A 395 -16.49 10.49 15.08
CA GLY A 395 -17.91 10.70 14.78
C GLY A 395 -18.14 11.97 13.95
N ASP A 396 -19.26 12.65 14.21
CA ASP A 396 -19.69 13.83 13.43
C ASP A 396 -18.79 15.07 13.62
N ALA A 397 -17.98 15.08 14.67
CA ALA A 397 -17.00 16.14 14.95
C ALA A 397 -15.68 15.92 14.21
N ALA A 398 -15.51 14.81 13.49
CA ALA A 398 -14.27 14.52 12.78
C ALA A 398 -14.02 15.53 11.64
N ARG A 399 -12.80 16.08 11.59
CA ARG A 399 -12.39 17.12 10.62
C ARG A 399 -11.13 16.72 9.88
N LEU A 400 -10.99 17.23 8.67
CA LEU A 400 -9.80 17.07 7.84
C LEU A 400 -8.77 18.15 8.16
N HIS A 401 -7.52 17.75 8.33
CA HIS A 401 -6.40 18.66 8.59
C HIS A 401 -5.17 18.25 7.78
N TRP A 402 -4.32 19.22 7.48
CA TRP A 402 -2.95 18.96 7.02
C TRP A 402 -2.21 18.08 8.03
N ARG A 403 -1.46 17.09 7.55
CA ARG A 403 -0.69 16.17 8.40
C ARG A 403 0.26 16.92 9.34
N CYS A 404 1.04 17.82 8.76
CA CYS A 404 1.98 18.68 9.46
C CYS A 404 2.26 19.97 8.66
N ALA A 405 2.95 20.92 9.29
CA ALA A 405 3.36 22.16 8.66
C ALA A 405 4.32 21.94 7.48
N THR A 406 5.17 20.89 7.53
CA THR A 406 6.09 20.53 6.44
C THR A 406 5.36 20.17 5.16
N VAL A 407 4.28 19.38 5.24
CA VAL A 407 3.45 19.03 4.08
C VAL A 407 2.77 20.27 3.49
N ARG A 408 2.23 21.14 4.35
CA ARG A 408 1.63 22.41 3.93
C ARG A 408 2.67 23.32 3.25
N HIS A 409 3.89 23.38 3.78
CA HIS A 409 4.99 24.14 3.18
C HIS A 409 5.39 23.59 1.81
N ALA A 410 5.48 22.27 1.65
CA ALA A 410 5.75 21.65 0.35
C ALA A 410 4.70 22.05 -0.71
N GLY A 411 3.42 22.08 -0.33
CA GLY A 411 2.35 22.55 -1.22
C GLY A 411 2.52 24.00 -1.66
N LEU A 412 2.95 24.88 -0.75
CA LEU A 412 3.25 26.28 -1.09
C LEU A 412 4.45 26.39 -2.04
N MET A 413 5.53 25.63 -1.79
CA MET A 413 6.70 25.59 -2.67
C MET A 413 6.32 25.15 -4.10
N VAL A 414 5.43 24.16 -4.23
CA VAL A 414 4.95 23.69 -5.54
C VAL A 414 4.09 24.75 -6.25
N LEU A 415 3.29 25.51 -5.51
CA LEU A 415 2.55 26.63 -6.10
C LEU A 415 3.47 27.76 -6.57
N ASP A 416 4.54 28.05 -5.85
CA ASP A 416 5.47 29.13 -6.16
C ASP A 416 6.52 28.74 -7.21
N ALA A 417 6.71 27.44 -7.45
CA ALA A 417 7.58 26.94 -8.49
C ALA A 417 7.08 27.38 -9.88
N PRO A 418 7.98 27.78 -10.80
CA PRO A 418 7.59 28.07 -12.17
C PRO A 418 6.95 26.83 -12.79
N THR A 419 5.70 26.96 -13.25
CA THR A 419 5.02 25.90 -14.01
C THR A 419 5.89 25.53 -15.21
N PRO A 420 6.23 24.24 -15.40
CA PRO A 420 7.09 23.79 -16.49
C PRO A 420 6.49 24.00 -17.87
#